data_AF-A0A379C8Q9-F1
#
_entry.id   AF-A0A379C8Q9-F1
#
_cell.length_a   1.000
_cell.length_b   1.000
_cell.length_c   1.000
_cell.angle_alpha   90.00
_cell.angle_beta   90.00
_cell.angle_gamma   90.00
#
_symmetry.space_group_name_H-M   'P 1'
#
loop_
_entity.id
_entity.type
_entity.pdbx_description
1 polymer ?
#
loop_
_entity_poly.entity_id
_entity_poly.type
_entity_poly.pdbx_seq_one_letter_code
_entity_poly.pdbx_strand_id
1 'polypeptide(L)'
;MKTIKLKPTFIALVITQVLSQQAYSSEVNANIPYQYFRDFAENMGAFNVGASNVPIYNNQGKHIGTMLKNNAPMIDFSSNSLKGNATLIDPQYVVSVSHNRTYLTKSSFGSTAKFHPDNPEFEYSFANRHHY
;
A
#
# COMPACT_ATOMS: atom_id res chain seq x y z
N MET A 1 -52.66 -7.57 -14.47
CA MET A 1 -51.27 -7.56 -13.96
C MET A 1 -50.40 -8.38 -14.91
N LYS A 2 -49.34 -7.79 -15.50
CA LYS A 2 -48.40 -8.52 -16.37
C LYS A 2 -47.34 -9.21 -15.51
N THR A 3 -47.25 -10.53 -15.58
CA THR A 3 -46.18 -11.29 -14.92
C THR A 3 -44.89 -11.20 -15.72
N ILE A 4 -43.87 -10.52 -15.20
CA ILE A 4 -42.53 -10.50 -15.80
C ILE A 4 -41.86 -11.84 -15.47
N LYS A 5 -41.52 -12.64 -16.48
CA LYS A 5 -40.73 -13.86 -16.31
C LYS A 5 -39.24 -13.52 -16.42
N LEU A 6 -38.50 -13.63 -15.33
CA LEU A 6 -37.04 -13.52 -15.37
C LEU A 6 -36.44 -14.72 -16.12
N LYS A 7 -35.53 -14.45 -17.06
CA LYS A 7 -34.80 -15.50 -17.76
C LYS A 7 -33.72 -16.08 -16.83
N PRO A 8 -33.50 -17.40 -16.81
CA PRO A 8 -32.46 -18.02 -15.98
C PRO A 8 -31.05 -17.48 -16.30
N THR A 9 -30.79 -17.08 -17.54
CA THR A 9 -29.54 -16.41 -17.95
C THR A 9 -29.32 -15.07 -17.24
N PHE A 10 -30.39 -14.31 -17.00
CA PHE A 10 -30.32 -13.03 -16.29
C PHE A 10 -29.99 -13.25 -14.81
N ILE A 11 -30.60 -14.28 -14.20
CA ILE A 11 -30.30 -14.68 -12.82
C ILE A 11 -28.84 -15.14 -12.70
N ALA A 12 -28.36 -15.96 -13.63
CA ALA A 12 -26.97 -16.41 -13.65
C ALA A 12 -25.98 -15.24 -13.75
N LEU A 13 -26.24 -14.25 -14.60
CA LEU A 13 -25.39 -13.07 -14.75
C LEU A 13 -25.29 -12.28 -13.43
N VAL A 14 -26.43 -12.01 -12.78
CA VAL A 14 -26.48 -11.29 -11.50
C VAL A 14 -25.73 -12.06 -10.41
N ILE A 15 -25.92 -13.38 -10.34
CA ILE A 15 -25.21 -14.24 -9.37
C ILE A 15 -23.70 -14.19 -9.61
N THR A 16 -23.23 -14.29 -10.86
CA THR A 16 -21.79 -14.22 -11.17
C THR A 16 -21.17 -12.86 -10.86
N GLN A 17 -21.93 -11.77 -11.00
CA GLN A 17 -21.46 -10.43 -10.63
C GLN A 17 -21.39 -10.25 -9.11
N VAL A 18 -22.38 -10.75 -8.36
CA VAL A 18 -22.37 -10.70 -6.88
C VAL A 18 -21.27 -11.59 -6.29
N LEU A 19 -20.95 -12.70 -6.95
CA LEU A 19 -19.86 -13.62 -6.57
C LEU A 19 -18.49 -13.20 -7.11
N SER A 20 -18.40 -12.10 -7.86
CA SER A 20 -17.09 -11.61 -8.32
C SER A 20 -16.24 -11.26 -7.09
N GLN A 21 -15.04 -11.83 -7.04
CA GLN A 21 -14.15 -11.61 -5.90
C GLN A 21 -13.67 -10.16 -5.88
N GLN A 22 -13.71 -9.54 -4.71
CA GLN A 22 -13.03 -8.27 -4.51
C GLN A 22 -11.51 -8.53 -4.58
N ALA A 23 -10.83 -7.81 -5.45
CA ALA A 23 -9.37 -7.82 -5.48
C ALA A 23 -8.86 -6.78 -4.48
N TYR A 24 -8.14 -7.22 -3.45
CA TYR A 24 -7.43 -6.35 -2.54
C TYR A 24 -5.97 -6.21 -2.98
N SER A 25 -5.40 -5.01 -2.83
CA SER A 25 -3.98 -4.77 -3.13
C SER A 25 -3.05 -5.30 -2.03
N SER A 26 -3.60 -5.66 -0.86
CA SER A 26 -2.90 -6.24 0.29
C SER A 26 -3.93 -6.82 1.27
N GLU A 27 -3.54 -7.88 1.97
CA GLU A 27 -4.29 -8.48 3.07
C GLU A 27 -3.36 -8.69 4.26
N VAL A 28 -3.86 -8.45 5.47
CA VAL A 28 -3.09 -8.59 6.71
C VAL A 28 -3.84 -9.41 7.74
N ASN A 29 -3.11 -10.01 8.67
CA ASN A 29 -3.69 -10.83 9.72
C ASN A 29 -4.45 -9.96 10.75
N ALA A 30 -5.77 -10.16 10.85
CA ALA A 30 -6.64 -9.40 11.74
C ALA A 30 -6.34 -9.61 13.25
N ASN A 31 -5.58 -10.64 13.62
CA ASN A 31 -5.18 -10.88 15.02
C ASN A 31 -3.99 -10.02 15.48
N ILE A 32 -3.36 -9.29 14.55
CA ILE A 32 -2.26 -8.36 14.83
C ILE A 32 -2.83 -6.94 14.80
N PRO A 33 -2.49 -6.07 15.78
CA PRO A 33 -2.95 -4.69 15.76
C PRO A 33 -2.60 -4.03 14.43
N TYR A 34 -3.61 -3.47 13.75
CA TYR A 34 -3.43 -2.91 12.40
C TYR A 34 -2.36 -1.80 12.36
N GLN A 35 -2.14 -1.14 13.51
CA GLN A 35 -1.11 -0.12 13.67
C GLN A 35 0.30 -0.64 13.38
N TYR A 36 0.61 -1.92 13.65
CA TYR A 36 1.92 -2.46 13.28
C TYR A 36 2.19 -2.36 11.77
N PHE A 37 1.18 -2.62 10.94
CA PHE A 37 1.33 -2.53 9.48
C PHE A 37 1.43 -1.08 9.00
N ARG A 38 0.71 -0.16 9.66
CA ARG A 38 0.78 1.28 9.39
C ARG A 38 2.15 1.85 9.76
N ASP A 39 2.60 1.58 10.98
CA ASP A 39 3.90 2.03 11.49
C ASP A 39 5.05 1.44 10.66
N PHE A 40 4.94 0.17 10.26
CA PHE A 40 5.92 -0.47 9.37
C PHE A 40 6.01 0.25 8.02
N ALA A 41 4.87 0.54 7.39
CA ALA A 41 4.83 1.20 6.08
C ALA A 41 5.28 2.67 6.12
N GLU A 42 5.13 3.34 7.27
CA GLU A 42 5.43 4.76 7.45
C GLU A 42 6.77 5.00 8.18
N ASN A 43 7.55 3.95 8.47
CA ASN A 43 8.75 4.01 9.31
C ASN A 43 8.54 4.68 10.68
N MET A 44 7.41 4.43 11.31
CA MET A 44 7.02 5.02 12.61
C MET A 44 7.03 3.97 13.74
N GLY A 45 6.72 4.43 14.96
CA GLY A 45 6.60 3.56 16.12
C GLY A 45 7.88 2.80 16.41
N ALA A 46 7.79 1.47 16.46
CA ALA A 46 8.96 0.59 16.67
C ALA A 46 9.77 0.32 15.37
N PHE A 47 9.33 0.84 14.22
CA PHE A 47 9.93 0.60 12.90
C PHE A 47 10.62 1.85 12.31
N ASN A 48 11.24 2.66 13.17
CA ASN A 48 12.14 3.71 12.70
C ASN A 48 13.26 3.10 11.86
N VAL A 49 13.78 3.86 10.88
CA VAL A 49 14.89 3.43 10.01
C VAL A 49 16.06 2.91 10.85
N GLY A 50 16.58 1.74 10.49
CA GLY A 50 17.68 1.08 11.21
C GLY A 50 17.27 0.27 12.45
N ALA A 51 16.02 0.35 12.92
CA ALA A 51 15.53 -0.51 14.00
C ALA A 51 15.68 -2.00 13.64
N SER A 52 15.89 -2.86 14.62
CA SER A 52 16.00 -4.31 14.40
C SER A 52 15.44 -5.08 15.59
N ASN A 53 15.18 -6.37 15.40
CA ASN A 53 14.67 -7.27 16.44
C ASN A 53 13.38 -6.75 17.12
N VAL A 54 12.41 -6.28 16.33
CA VAL A 54 11.16 -5.67 16.83
C VAL A 54 10.19 -6.76 17.31
N PRO A 55 9.82 -6.81 18.61
CA PRO A 55 8.85 -7.78 19.10
C PRO A 55 7.43 -7.42 18.67
N ILE A 56 6.66 -8.42 18.24
CA ILE A 56 5.29 -8.28 17.78
C ILE A 56 4.35 -9.00 18.75
N TYR A 57 3.31 -8.30 19.16
CA TYR A 57 2.27 -8.79 20.03
C TYR A 57 0.93 -8.82 19.29
N ASN A 58 0.10 -9.82 19.59
CA ASN A 58 -1.25 -9.90 19.05
C ASN A 58 -2.21 -8.95 19.79
N ASN A 59 -3.47 -8.90 19.36
CA ASN A 59 -4.52 -8.06 19.98
C ASN A 59 -4.78 -8.38 21.47
N GLN A 60 -4.32 -9.54 21.97
CA GLN A 60 -4.44 -9.95 23.38
C GLN A 60 -3.18 -9.61 24.19
N GLY A 61 -2.20 -8.92 23.59
CA GLY A 61 -0.92 -8.61 24.24
C GLY A 61 0.02 -9.80 24.36
N LYS A 62 -0.26 -10.93 23.68
CA LYS A 62 0.64 -12.10 23.67
C LYS A 62 1.72 -11.90 22.61
N HIS A 63 2.98 -12.13 22.99
CA HIS A 63 4.10 -12.16 22.06
C HIS A 63 3.91 -13.29 21.04
N ILE A 64 3.96 -12.96 19.74
CA ILE A 64 3.78 -13.91 18.64
C ILE A 64 5.02 -14.05 17.76
N GLY A 65 6.01 -13.18 17.90
CA GLY A 65 7.27 -13.28 17.18
C GLY A 65 8.06 -11.98 17.16
N THR A 66 9.21 -12.04 16.52
CA THR A 66 10.14 -10.90 16.36
C THR A 66 10.35 -10.66 14.87
N MET A 67 10.12 -9.43 14.41
CA MET A 67 10.45 -8.98 13.06
C MET A 67 11.90 -8.49 12.99
N LEU A 68 12.46 -8.44 11.78
CA LEU A 68 13.80 -7.90 11.54
C LEU A 68 14.87 -8.61 12.39
N LYS A 69 14.78 -9.95 12.46
CA LYS A 69 15.67 -10.80 13.26
C LYS A 69 17.12 -10.70 12.78
N ASN A 70 18.04 -11.14 13.63
CA ASN A 70 19.47 -11.19 13.33
C ASN A 70 20.05 -9.81 12.99
N ASN A 71 19.53 -8.77 13.65
CA ASN A 71 19.98 -7.39 13.47
C ASN A 71 19.81 -6.87 12.02
N ALA A 72 18.85 -7.42 11.26
CA ALA A 72 18.46 -6.83 9.99
C ALA A 72 17.89 -5.43 10.23
N PRO A 73 18.46 -4.35 9.66
CA PRO A 73 17.97 -3.01 9.88
C PRO A 73 16.66 -2.78 9.12
N MET A 74 15.73 -2.04 9.73
CA MET A 74 14.54 -1.54 9.07
C MET A 74 14.95 -0.64 7.89
N ILE A 75 14.40 -0.93 6.72
CA ILE A 75 14.61 -0.18 5.48
C ILE A 75 14.01 1.23 5.59
N ASP A 76 14.62 2.18 4.90
CA ASP A 76 14.06 3.52 4.69
C ASP A 76 13.10 3.50 3.49
N PHE A 77 11.81 3.66 3.77
CA PHE A 77 10.74 3.72 2.75
C PHE A 77 10.52 5.12 2.18
N SER A 78 11.30 6.14 2.55
CA SER A 78 11.15 7.50 2.01
C SER A 78 11.36 7.61 0.49
N SER A 79 12.05 6.63 -0.10
CA SER A 79 12.22 6.49 -1.56
C SER A 79 10.97 5.98 -2.28
N ASN A 80 9.98 5.44 -1.57
CA ASN A 80 8.70 5.06 -2.14
C ASN A 80 7.81 6.29 -2.28
N SER A 81 7.06 6.36 -3.37
CA SER A 81 6.06 7.40 -3.53
C SER A 81 5.01 7.28 -2.42
N LEU A 82 4.45 8.41 -1.97
CA LEU A 82 3.40 8.42 -0.93
C LEU A 82 2.14 7.61 -1.33
N LYS A 83 1.95 7.36 -2.64
CA LYS A 83 0.86 6.52 -3.17
C LYS A 83 1.23 5.02 -3.24
N GLY A 84 2.46 4.64 -2.91
CA GLY A 84 2.96 3.27 -2.90
C GLY A 84 3.06 2.62 -4.29
N ASN A 85 3.08 3.41 -5.36
CA ASN A 85 2.97 2.92 -6.74
C ASN A 85 4.23 3.17 -7.60
N ALA A 86 5.24 3.85 -7.06
CA ALA A 86 6.52 4.08 -7.71
C ALA A 86 7.64 4.11 -6.65
N THR A 87 8.83 3.65 -6.99
CA THR A 87 10.02 3.70 -6.12
C THR A 87 11.14 4.46 -6.82
N LEU A 88 11.73 5.45 -6.15
CA LEU A 88 12.86 6.24 -6.62
C LEU A 88 14.13 5.38 -6.62
N ILE A 89 14.77 5.23 -7.78
CA ILE A 89 16.00 4.43 -7.96
C ILE A 89 17.22 5.27 -8.36
N ASP A 90 16.97 6.50 -8.80
CA ASP A 90 17.94 7.52 -9.16
C ASP A 90 17.28 8.89 -8.89
N PRO A 91 18.03 9.97 -8.59
CA PRO A 91 17.43 11.28 -8.27
C PRO A 91 16.36 11.79 -9.24
N GLN A 92 16.34 11.34 -10.50
CA GLN A 92 15.31 11.70 -11.49
C GLN A 92 14.55 10.51 -12.10
N TYR A 93 14.76 9.27 -11.63
CA TYR A 93 14.09 8.09 -12.18
C TYR A 93 13.42 7.24 -11.12
N VAL A 94 12.20 6.79 -11.44
CA VAL A 94 11.44 5.84 -10.65
C VAL A 94 11.21 4.55 -11.44
N VAL A 95 10.94 3.47 -10.73
CA VAL A 95 10.42 2.22 -11.30
C VAL A 95 8.96 1.99 -10.89
N SER A 96 8.17 1.47 -11.83
CA SER A 96 6.78 1.06 -11.64
C SER A 96 6.38 0.05 -12.72
N VAL A 97 5.14 -0.39 -12.70
CA VAL A 97 4.57 -1.31 -13.71
C VAL A 97 3.90 -0.54 -14.85
N SER A 98 4.09 -1.02 -16.08
CA SER A 98 3.65 -0.29 -17.29
C SER A 98 2.14 -0.18 -17.46
N HIS A 99 1.33 -0.91 -16.68
CA HIS A 99 -0.13 -0.79 -16.70
C HIS A 99 -0.65 0.38 -15.84
N ASN A 100 0.18 1.03 -15.02
CA ASN A 100 -0.20 2.19 -14.19
C ASN A 100 -0.36 3.51 -14.98
N ARG A 101 -0.53 3.43 -16.31
CA ARG A 101 -0.45 4.57 -17.24
C ARG A 101 -1.43 5.69 -16.92
N THR A 102 -2.63 5.39 -16.47
CA THR A 102 -3.65 6.43 -16.26
C THR A 102 -3.43 7.19 -14.95
N TYR A 103 -2.76 6.56 -13.98
CA TYR A 103 -2.69 7.05 -12.60
C TYR A 103 -1.33 7.63 -12.23
N LEU A 104 -0.27 7.22 -12.93
CA LEU A 104 1.12 7.59 -12.64
C LEU A 104 1.56 8.75 -13.55
N THR A 105 1.03 9.95 -13.28
CA THR A 105 1.42 11.21 -13.95
C THR A 105 2.32 12.06 -13.07
N LYS A 106 2.24 11.87 -11.75
CA LYS A 106 3.04 12.57 -10.75
C LYS A 106 3.38 11.64 -9.58
N SER A 107 4.41 11.98 -8.83
CA SER A 107 4.76 11.33 -7.57
C SER A 107 5.24 12.35 -6.54
N SER A 108 4.99 12.04 -5.27
CA SER A 108 5.43 12.82 -4.12
C SER A 108 6.17 11.87 -3.18
N PHE A 109 7.15 12.37 -2.45
CA PHE A 109 8.03 11.61 -1.56
C PHE A 109 8.16 12.32 -0.20
N GLY A 110 8.71 11.62 0.79
CA GLY A 110 8.92 12.18 2.13
C GLY A 110 7.73 11.95 3.07
N SER A 111 7.27 13.00 3.75
CA SER A 111 6.30 12.86 4.84
C SER A 111 4.84 12.84 4.37
N THR A 112 4.03 12.00 5.01
CA THR A 112 2.57 11.91 4.83
C THR A 112 1.80 13.04 5.53
N ALA A 113 2.47 13.90 6.31
CA ALA A 113 1.87 15.01 7.03
C ALA A 113 1.36 16.08 6.07
N LYS A 114 0.10 15.93 5.64
CA LYS A 114 -0.61 16.93 4.84
C LYS A 114 -0.80 18.21 5.67
N PHE A 115 -0.55 19.36 5.03
CA PHE A 115 -0.82 20.70 5.58
C PHE A 115 0.05 21.15 6.76
N HIS A 116 1.22 20.55 7.00
CA HIS A 116 2.19 21.15 7.92
C HIS A 116 2.93 22.28 7.17
N PRO A 117 2.93 23.54 7.64
CA PRO A 117 3.52 24.68 6.92
C PRO A 117 5.02 24.50 6.64
N ASP A 118 5.71 23.71 7.45
CA ASP A 118 7.14 23.41 7.29
C ASP A 118 7.43 22.17 6.42
N ASN A 119 6.40 21.51 5.88
CA ASN A 119 6.51 20.36 4.98
C ASN A 119 6.03 20.76 3.58
N PRO A 120 6.86 21.43 2.76
CA PRO A 120 6.48 21.77 1.39
C PRO A 120 6.32 20.48 0.57
N GLU A 121 5.08 20.04 0.40
CA GLU A 121 4.76 18.91 -0.46
C GLU A 121 5.11 19.28 -1.91
N PHE A 122 6.04 18.54 -2.50
CA PHE A 122 6.43 18.73 -3.90
C PHE A 122 5.95 17.56 -4.76
N GLU A 123 5.21 17.88 -5.82
CA GLU A 123 4.78 16.90 -6.82
C GLU A 123 5.76 16.88 -8.00
N TYR A 124 6.48 15.78 -8.17
CA TYR A 124 7.34 15.52 -9.33
C TYR A 124 6.50 14.99 -10.49
N SER A 125 6.52 15.66 -11.63
CA SER A 125 5.79 15.24 -12.84
C SER A 125 6.67 14.40 -13.76
N PHE A 126 6.11 13.35 -14.36
CA PHE A 126 6.86 12.50 -15.30
C PHE A 126 6.99 13.16 -16.68
N ALA A 127 8.22 13.46 -17.09
CA ALA A 127 8.51 13.96 -18.43
C ALA A 127 8.51 12.84 -19.48
N ASN A 128 8.96 11.64 -19.11
CA ASN A 128 8.99 10.45 -19.95
C ASN A 128 8.73 9.21 -19.06
N ARG A 129 8.14 8.17 -19.64
CA ARG A 129 7.81 6.93 -18.94
C ARG A 129 8.69 5.74 -19.30
N HIS A 130 9.50 5.84 -20.36
CA HIS A 130 10.44 4.79 -20.77
C HIS A 130 9.82 3.39 -20.76
N HIS A 131 8.66 3.23 -21.40
CA HIS A 131 7.95 1.95 -21.42
C HIS A 131 8.81 0.88 -22.11
N TYR A 132 9.02 -0.24 -21.41
CA TYR A 132 9.48 -1.48 -22.00
C TYR A 132 8.35 -2.19 -22.76
#